data_AF-A0A3D0RLX2-F1
#
_entry.id   AF-A0A3D0RLX2-F1
#
_cell.length_a   1.000
_cell.length_b   1.000
_cell.length_c   1.000
_cell.angle_alpha   90.00
_cell.angle_beta   90.00
_cell.angle_gamma   90.00
#
_symmetry.space_group_name_H-M   'P 1'
#
loop_
_entity.id
_entity.type
_entity.pdbx_description
1 polymer ?
#
loop_
_entity_poly.entity_id
_entity_poly.type
_entity_poly.pdbx_seq_one_letter_code
_entity_poly.pdbx_strand_id
1 'polypeptide(L)'
;MMKKIFLYFLLMGFLFSACEDSLEVAPPNNLTDEMIQEILASGDEERIKLIMGGLVETLDANFRLAGDYSGFSSNPTNPLTNQDLFGNLRGNDIVLGEATLGSTGTYETYYNIDASFEPWKADSRGTTYTWWLLAATPHTNANKVLAYLDKQTVEQSGSKSLKDYRARALTVRAYGYMLLMERFQKAYLHGGKEGKGMPIYTEYGVNTPVAPASATETYDFIKADLKEAAQLFAESQIGNASDGFTTDKPNDIDRGVALFFLARTS
;
A
#
# COMPACT_ATOMS: atom_id res chain seq x y z
N MET A 1 -78.44 -33.36 6.09
CA MET A 1 -77.98 -34.53 6.87
C MET A 1 -76.48 -34.41 7.03
N MET A 2 -75.99 -34.33 8.26
CA MET A 2 -74.57 -34.17 8.58
C MET A 2 -73.77 -35.44 8.25
N LYS A 3 -72.53 -35.30 7.77
CA LYS A 3 -71.40 -36.05 8.31
C LYS A 3 -70.09 -35.29 8.05
N LYS A 4 -69.42 -34.99 9.15
CA LYS A 4 -68.16 -34.25 9.29
C LYS A 4 -66.99 -35.14 8.89
N ILE A 5 -66.01 -34.60 8.18
CA ILE A 5 -64.60 -34.98 8.35
C ILE A 5 -63.76 -33.70 8.32
N PHE A 6 -63.11 -33.45 9.45
CA PHE A 6 -62.16 -32.37 9.72
C PHE A 6 -60.86 -32.60 8.94
N LEU A 7 -60.29 -31.56 8.35
CA LEU A 7 -58.84 -31.38 8.35
C LEU A 7 -58.52 -29.88 8.49
N TYR A 8 -57.66 -29.60 9.45
CA TYR A 8 -57.40 -28.29 10.03
C TYR A 8 -56.64 -27.36 9.07
N PHE A 9 -57.19 -26.17 8.81
CA PHE A 9 -56.43 -24.98 8.43
C PHE A 9 -56.60 -23.96 9.54
N LEU A 10 -55.71 -23.99 10.52
CA LEU A 10 -55.63 -22.95 11.55
C LEU A 10 -54.20 -22.84 12.07
N LEU A 11 -53.41 -22.01 11.38
CA LEU A 11 -52.21 -21.37 11.91
C LEU A 11 -51.80 -20.27 10.92
N MET A 12 -52.56 -19.18 10.94
CA MET A 12 -52.16 -17.93 10.31
C MET A 12 -52.46 -16.84 11.34
N GLY A 13 -51.47 -16.57 12.17
CA GLY A 13 -51.59 -15.62 13.26
C GLY A 13 -50.48 -15.84 14.27
N PHE A 14 -49.60 -14.86 14.37
CA PHE A 14 -48.42 -14.77 15.23
C PHE A 14 -47.22 -15.63 14.81
N LEU A 15 -46.24 -14.96 14.20
CA LEU A 15 -44.83 -14.95 14.62
C LEU A 15 -44.02 -14.16 13.59
N PHE A 16 -44.10 -12.82 13.59
CA PHE A 16 -43.04 -11.90 13.13
C PHE A 16 -43.30 -10.50 13.69
N SER A 17 -43.16 -10.36 15.01
CA SER A 17 -42.84 -9.08 15.66
C SER A 17 -41.58 -9.30 16.48
N ALA A 18 -40.54 -9.79 15.81
CA ALA A 18 -39.22 -9.97 16.38
C ALA A 18 -38.32 -8.87 15.80
N CYS A 19 -37.98 -7.90 16.65
CA CYS A 19 -36.79 -7.05 16.57
C CYS A 19 -36.31 -6.65 15.19
N GLU A 20 -36.99 -5.71 14.53
CA GLU A 20 -36.35 -4.93 13.46
C GLU A 20 -35.48 -3.82 14.09
N ASP A 21 -35.96 -3.16 15.16
CA ASP A 21 -35.26 -2.04 15.83
C ASP A 21 -34.05 -2.43 16.71
N SER A 22 -33.75 -3.72 16.92
CA SER A 22 -32.58 -4.15 17.73
C SER A 22 -31.42 -4.70 16.90
N LEU A 23 -31.53 -4.74 15.58
CA LEU A 23 -30.41 -5.09 14.69
C LEU A 23 -29.73 -3.87 14.06
N GLU A 24 -30.34 -2.69 14.11
CA GLU A 24 -29.71 -1.42 13.75
C GLU A 24 -29.44 -0.56 14.99
N VAL A 25 -28.73 -1.12 15.96
CA VAL A 25 -28.07 -0.28 16.97
C VAL A 25 -26.70 0.09 16.41
N ALA A 26 -26.64 1.24 15.72
CA ALA A 26 -25.35 1.85 15.41
C ALA A 26 -24.55 1.96 16.72
N PRO A 27 -23.31 1.41 16.80
CA PRO A 27 -22.52 1.46 18.02
C PRO A 27 -22.43 2.93 18.49
N PRO A 28 -22.60 3.23 19.79
CA PRO A 28 -22.84 4.59 20.31
C PRO A 28 -21.66 5.57 20.18
N ASN A 29 -20.66 5.26 19.35
CA ASN A 29 -19.45 6.05 19.13
C ASN A 29 -18.88 5.97 17.69
N ASN A 30 -19.67 5.55 16.68
CA ASN A 30 -19.14 5.48 15.30
C ASN A 30 -19.21 6.85 14.59
N LEU A 31 -18.07 7.31 14.09
CA LEU A 31 -18.01 8.27 12.99
C LEU A 31 -18.47 7.52 11.71
N THR A 32 -19.49 8.03 11.01
CA THR A 32 -19.86 7.49 9.69
C THR A 32 -18.91 8.02 8.62
N ASP A 33 -18.89 7.37 7.44
CA ASP A 33 -18.08 7.85 6.31
C ASP A 33 -18.51 9.28 5.90
N GLU A 34 -19.80 9.61 5.97
CA GLU A 34 -20.29 10.97 5.70
C GLU A 34 -19.76 11.97 6.73
N MET A 35 -19.75 11.60 8.03
CA MET A 35 -19.20 12.46 9.08
C MET A 35 -17.69 12.67 8.89
N ILE A 36 -16.97 11.65 8.45
CA ILE A 36 -15.55 11.77 8.11
C ILE A 36 -15.38 12.76 6.96
N GLN A 37 -16.15 12.60 5.87
CA GLN A 37 -16.05 13.50 4.72
C GLN A 37 -16.40 14.96 5.07
N GLU A 38 -17.41 15.18 5.91
CA GLU A 38 -17.75 16.53 6.39
C GLU A 38 -16.60 17.14 7.21
N ILE A 39 -15.98 16.36 8.10
CA ILE A 39 -14.80 16.81 8.87
C ILE A 39 -13.66 17.18 7.93
N LEU A 40 -13.36 16.34 6.95
CA LEU A 40 -12.28 16.58 6.00
C LEU A 40 -12.53 17.85 5.17
N ALA A 41 -13.76 18.03 4.67
CA ALA A 41 -14.14 19.21 3.90
C ALA A 41 -14.17 20.51 4.74
N SER A 42 -14.34 20.41 6.07
CA SER A 42 -14.44 21.58 6.96
C SER A 42 -13.14 22.39 7.08
N GLY A 43 -11.98 21.78 6.82
CA GLY A 43 -10.67 22.41 7.03
C GLY A 43 -10.26 22.55 8.51
N ASP A 44 -11.01 21.97 9.46
CA ASP A 44 -10.66 21.97 10.88
C ASP A 44 -9.43 21.08 11.14
N GLU A 45 -8.26 21.70 11.20
CA GLU A 45 -6.96 21.05 11.38
C GLU A 45 -6.91 20.09 12.58
N GLU A 46 -7.50 20.46 13.71
CA GLU A 46 -7.42 19.63 14.92
C GLU A 46 -8.31 18.40 14.80
N ARG A 47 -9.53 18.56 14.25
CA ARG A 47 -10.40 17.41 13.97
C ARG A 47 -9.82 16.51 12.89
N ILE A 48 -9.27 17.09 11.82
CA ILE A 48 -8.59 16.38 10.73
C ILE A 48 -7.45 15.52 11.28
N LYS A 49 -6.56 16.09 12.10
CA LYS A 49 -5.46 15.34 12.72
C LYS A 49 -5.98 14.23 13.63
N LEU A 50 -7.04 14.49 14.39
CA LEU A 50 -7.65 13.49 15.27
C LEU A 50 -8.16 12.27 14.49
N ILE A 51 -8.80 12.48 13.33
CA ILE A 51 -9.39 11.39 12.55
C ILE A 51 -8.40 10.70 11.60
N MET A 52 -7.49 11.46 10.97
CA MET A 52 -6.59 10.94 9.93
C MET A 52 -5.18 10.65 10.46
N GLY A 53 -4.77 11.26 11.56
CA GLY A 53 -3.39 11.17 12.08
C GLY A 53 -2.94 9.72 12.25
N GLY A 54 -3.75 8.89 12.90
CA GLY A 54 -3.42 7.47 13.10
C GLY A 54 -3.29 6.65 11.81
N LEU A 55 -4.01 7.01 10.74
CA LEU A 55 -3.85 6.35 9.44
C LEU A 55 -2.54 6.76 8.76
N VAL A 56 -2.22 8.05 8.81
CA VAL A 56 -1.07 8.63 8.11
C VAL A 56 0.25 8.34 8.82
N GLU A 57 0.27 8.34 10.16
CA GLU A 57 1.47 8.05 10.96
C GLU A 57 2.04 6.66 10.71
N THR A 58 1.20 5.70 10.28
CA THR A 58 1.64 4.32 9.97
C THR A 58 2.28 4.17 8.59
N LEU A 59 2.23 5.21 7.74
CA LEU A 59 2.71 5.12 6.37
C LEU A 59 4.22 4.92 6.28
N ASP A 60 5.01 5.44 7.23
CA ASP A 60 6.46 5.33 7.23
C ASP A 60 6.95 3.88 7.40
N ALA A 61 6.16 3.04 8.06
CA ALA A 61 6.44 1.61 8.23
C ALA A 61 6.53 0.87 6.88
N ASN A 62 5.91 1.39 5.81
CA ASN A 62 5.95 0.79 4.48
C ASN A 62 7.36 0.79 3.86
N PHE A 63 8.29 1.60 4.36
CA PHE A 63 9.70 1.60 3.93
C PHE A 63 10.56 0.56 4.66
N ARG A 64 10.00 -0.14 5.65
CA ARG A 64 10.71 -1.13 6.49
C ARG A 64 9.83 -2.35 6.80
N LEU A 65 8.99 -2.75 5.85
CA LEU A 65 8.07 -3.87 6.03
C LEU A 65 8.84 -5.14 6.41
N ALA A 66 8.34 -5.81 7.44
CA ALA A 66 8.81 -7.09 7.94
C ALA A 66 7.64 -7.81 8.60
N GLY A 67 7.73 -9.13 8.76
CA GLY A 67 6.65 -9.93 9.32
C GLY A 67 6.60 -11.31 8.66
N ASP A 68 5.43 -11.94 8.66
CA ASP A 68 5.25 -13.27 8.08
C ASP A 68 4.66 -13.21 6.66
N TYR A 69 5.41 -12.62 5.72
CA TYR A 69 4.96 -12.44 4.33
C TYR A 69 5.00 -13.75 3.53
N SER A 70 5.95 -14.62 3.85
CA SER A 70 6.09 -15.93 3.19
C SER A 70 5.20 -17.04 3.78
N GLY A 71 4.64 -16.82 4.98
CA GLY A 71 3.98 -17.86 5.78
C GLY A 71 4.95 -18.72 6.59
N PHE A 72 6.22 -18.32 6.68
CA PHE A 72 7.25 -18.90 7.52
C PHE A 72 7.99 -17.78 8.26
N SER A 73 7.88 -17.72 9.58
CA SER A 73 8.39 -16.62 10.41
C SER A 73 9.90 -16.37 10.28
N SER A 74 10.71 -17.40 10.02
CA SER A 74 12.17 -17.31 9.90
C SER A 74 12.68 -17.13 8.47
N ASN A 75 11.81 -16.90 7.48
CA ASN A 75 12.25 -16.75 6.10
C ASN A 75 13.05 -15.45 5.90
N PRO A 76 14.31 -15.52 5.41
CA PRO A 76 15.13 -14.34 5.16
C PRO A 76 14.54 -13.35 4.14
N THR A 77 13.58 -13.75 3.30
CA THR A 77 12.93 -12.86 2.33
C THR A 77 11.79 -12.02 2.91
N ASN A 78 11.39 -12.26 4.16
CA ASN A 78 10.30 -11.55 4.82
C ASN A 78 10.58 -10.05 5.10
N PRO A 79 11.81 -9.62 5.43
CA PRO A 79 12.10 -8.20 5.60
C PRO A 79 12.42 -7.54 4.26
N LEU A 80 11.87 -6.35 4.04
CA LEU A 80 12.12 -5.55 2.84
C LEU A 80 13.61 -5.21 2.66
N THR A 81 14.28 -4.87 3.76
CA THR A 81 15.72 -4.59 3.81
C THR A 81 16.57 -5.79 3.39
N ASN A 82 16.13 -7.01 3.68
CA ASN A 82 16.81 -8.21 3.22
C ASN A 82 16.64 -8.42 1.72
N GLN A 83 15.49 -8.07 1.14
CA GLN A 83 15.31 -8.15 -0.31
C GLN A 83 16.24 -7.17 -1.04
N ASP A 84 16.46 -5.99 -0.48
CA ASP A 84 17.45 -5.04 -1.00
C ASP A 84 18.88 -5.61 -0.90
N LEU A 85 19.23 -6.23 0.23
CA LEU A 85 20.49 -6.95 0.38
C LEU A 85 20.64 -8.08 -0.65
N PHE A 86 19.59 -8.88 -0.89
CA PHE A 86 19.60 -9.91 -1.93
C PHE A 86 19.74 -9.34 -3.34
N GLY A 87 19.30 -8.10 -3.58
CA GLY A 87 19.67 -7.34 -4.77
C GLY A 87 21.18 -7.13 -4.88
N ASN A 88 21.80 -6.66 -3.80
CA ASN A 88 23.24 -6.40 -3.75
C ASN A 88 24.10 -7.67 -3.84
N LEU A 89 23.67 -8.78 -3.21
CA LEU A 89 24.39 -10.06 -3.27
C LEU A 89 24.46 -10.64 -4.68
N ARG A 90 23.50 -10.29 -5.55
CA ARG A 90 23.50 -10.66 -6.97
C ARG A 90 24.38 -9.74 -7.83
N GLY A 91 24.93 -8.69 -7.23
CA GLY A 91 25.98 -7.86 -7.83
C GLY A 91 27.37 -8.45 -7.60
N ASN A 92 28.40 -7.71 -8.01
CA ASN A 92 29.79 -8.17 -7.93
C ASN A 92 30.61 -7.44 -6.86
N ASP A 93 29.98 -6.59 -6.03
CA ASP A 93 30.65 -5.70 -5.08
C ASP A 93 30.68 -6.24 -3.63
N ILE A 94 30.03 -7.37 -3.37
CA ILE A 94 30.04 -8.07 -2.08
C ILE A 94 30.84 -9.36 -2.25
N VAL A 95 31.69 -9.71 -1.29
CA VAL A 95 32.35 -11.03 -1.22
C VAL A 95 31.85 -11.72 0.05
N LEU A 96 31.30 -12.93 -0.10
CA LEU A 96 30.85 -13.72 1.04
C LEU A 96 32.06 -14.21 1.85
N GLY A 97 32.14 -13.80 3.12
CA GLY A 97 33.33 -14.01 3.97
C GLY A 97 33.62 -15.45 4.39
N GLU A 98 32.66 -16.37 4.25
CA GLU A 98 32.82 -17.77 4.62
C GLU A 98 32.42 -18.69 3.46
N ALA A 99 33.41 -19.32 2.82
CA ALA A 99 33.21 -20.25 1.71
C ALA A 99 32.74 -21.66 2.13
N THR A 100 32.51 -21.88 3.44
CA THR A 100 32.23 -23.21 4.03
C THR A 100 30.86 -23.31 4.69
N LEU A 101 29.92 -22.46 4.31
CA LEU A 101 28.51 -22.76 4.53
C LEU A 101 28.10 -23.73 3.43
N GLY A 102 27.58 -24.90 3.80
CA GLY A 102 27.07 -25.86 2.81
C GLY A 102 26.00 -25.19 1.95
N SER A 103 25.88 -25.64 0.69
CA SER A 103 25.08 -25.11 -0.43
C SER A 103 23.56 -25.03 -0.20
N THR A 104 23.11 -24.52 0.93
CA THR A 104 21.73 -24.63 1.43
C THR A 104 21.22 -23.34 2.11
N GLY A 105 22.04 -22.31 2.30
CA GLY A 105 21.63 -21.05 2.91
C GLY A 105 21.03 -20.06 1.90
N THR A 106 19.92 -19.40 2.24
CA THR A 106 19.26 -18.42 1.33
C THR A 106 20.23 -17.33 0.83
N TYR A 107 21.06 -16.76 1.69
CA TYR A 107 22.02 -15.72 1.28
C TYR A 107 23.03 -16.23 0.25
N GLU A 108 23.50 -17.47 0.41
CA GLU A 108 24.40 -18.13 -0.54
C GLU A 108 23.68 -18.44 -1.87
N THR A 109 22.44 -18.92 -1.82
CA THR A 109 21.61 -19.15 -3.01
C THR A 109 21.49 -17.89 -3.87
N TYR A 110 21.26 -16.72 -3.24
CA TYR A 110 21.19 -15.44 -3.94
C TYR A 110 22.57 -14.95 -4.41
N TYR A 111 23.63 -15.14 -3.62
CA TYR A 111 24.99 -14.72 -3.97
C TYR A 111 25.58 -15.51 -5.13
N ASN A 112 25.52 -16.84 -5.06
CA ASN A 112 26.05 -17.73 -6.10
C ASN A 112 25.14 -17.80 -7.34
N ILE A 113 23.92 -17.24 -7.26
CA ILE A 113 22.85 -17.47 -8.25
C ILE A 113 22.72 -18.99 -8.50
N ASP A 114 22.57 -19.72 -7.40
CA ASP A 114 22.59 -21.18 -7.40
C ASP A 114 21.48 -21.75 -8.30
N ALA A 115 21.66 -22.97 -8.82
CA ALA A 115 20.67 -23.59 -9.71
C ALA A 115 19.28 -23.79 -9.04
N SER A 116 19.21 -23.84 -7.70
CA SER A 116 17.95 -23.86 -6.95
C SER A 116 17.26 -22.50 -6.85
N PHE A 117 17.91 -21.41 -7.26
CA PHE A 117 17.34 -20.07 -7.28
C PHE A 117 16.36 -19.91 -8.45
N GLU A 118 15.09 -20.17 -8.19
CA GLU A 118 14.02 -20.10 -9.19
C GLU A 118 12.99 -19.01 -8.88
N PRO A 119 13.37 -17.72 -8.80
CA PRO A 119 12.47 -16.60 -8.46
C PRO A 119 11.41 -16.31 -9.54
N TRP A 120 11.43 -17.01 -10.67
CA TRP A 120 10.41 -16.93 -11.72
C TRP A 120 9.25 -17.90 -11.51
N LYS A 121 9.37 -18.84 -10.56
CA LYS A 121 8.30 -19.81 -10.27
C LYS A 121 7.13 -19.12 -9.57
N ALA A 122 5.98 -19.08 -10.24
CA ALA A 122 4.80 -18.38 -9.75
C ALA A 122 4.22 -19.00 -8.45
N ASP A 123 4.47 -20.29 -8.20
CA ASP A 123 4.06 -21.03 -7.01
C ASP A 123 5.05 -20.92 -5.84
N SER A 124 6.18 -20.25 -6.02
CA SER A 124 7.15 -20.04 -4.94
C SER A 124 6.63 -19.04 -3.91
N ARG A 125 6.18 -19.56 -2.76
CA ARG A 125 5.78 -18.74 -1.61
C ARG A 125 6.97 -17.98 -1.02
N GLY A 126 8.11 -18.64 -0.88
CA GLY A 126 9.29 -18.07 -0.21
C GLY A 126 10.06 -17.03 -1.01
N THR A 127 9.92 -17.00 -2.33
CA THR A 127 10.58 -16.00 -3.20
C THR A 127 9.55 -15.15 -3.93
N THR A 128 9.06 -15.59 -5.09
CA THR A 128 8.21 -14.82 -6.01
C THR A 128 7.02 -14.15 -5.32
N TYR A 129 6.21 -14.92 -4.58
CA TYR A 129 5.03 -14.40 -3.88
C TYR A 129 5.41 -13.37 -2.81
N THR A 130 6.42 -13.66 -1.99
CA THR A 130 6.86 -12.78 -0.92
C THR A 130 7.42 -11.46 -1.47
N TRP A 131 8.19 -11.52 -2.55
CA TRP A 131 8.74 -10.34 -3.24
C TRP A 131 7.65 -9.47 -3.85
N TRP A 132 6.62 -10.10 -4.44
CA TRP A 132 5.46 -9.41 -4.97
C TRP A 132 4.64 -8.76 -3.84
N LEU A 133 4.27 -9.53 -2.82
CA LEU A 133 3.41 -9.07 -1.74
C LEU A 133 4.05 -7.90 -0.97
N LEU A 134 5.36 -7.96 -0.69
CA LEU A 134 6.08 -6.87 -0.04
C LEU A 134 6.14 -5.61 -0.90
N ALA A 135 6.32 -5.74 -2.22
CA ALA A 135 6.30 -4.59 -3.14
C ALA A 135 4.89 -4.02 -3.34
N ALA A 136 3.86 -4.87 -3.29
CA ALA A 136 2.47 -4.46 -3.48
C ALA A 136 1.84 -3.82 -2.24
N THR A 137 2.27 -4.23 -1.04
CA THR A 137 1.71 -3.76 0.23
C THR A 137 1.73 -2.23 0.39
N PRO A 138 2.82 -1.50 0.08
CA PRO A 138 2.86 -0.05 0.17
C PRO A 138 1.76 0.65 -0.63
N HIS A 139 1.51 0.25 -1.87
CA HIS A 139 0.50 0.92 -2.70
C HIS A 139 -0.92 0.62 -2.20
N THR A 140 -1.19 -0.58 -1.68
CA THR A 140 -2.48 -0.91 -1.07
C THR A 140 -2.72 -0.10 0.21
N ASN A 141 -1.71 0.00 1.09
CA ASN A 141 -1.80 0.80 2.32
C ASN A 141 -1.98 2.29 2.02
N ALA A 142 -1.29 2.81 1.01
CA ALA A 142 -1.47 4.18 0.54
C ALA A 142 -2.88 4.41 -0.01
N ASN A 143 -3.41 3.51 -0.83
CA ASN A 143 -4.77 3.62 -1.38
C ASN A 143 -5.84 3.65 -0.28
N LYS A 144 -5.62 2.97 0.85
CA LYS A 144 -6.51 3.04 2.02
C LYS A 144 -6.65 4.46 2.55
N VAL A 145 -5.54 5.21 2.61
CA VAL A 145 -5.53 6.60 3.05
C VAL A 145 -6.10 7.51 1.96
N LEU A 146 -5.69 7.29 0.70
CA LEU A 146 -6.13 8.09 -0.45
C LEU A 146 -7.63 7.98 -0.72
N ALA A 147 -8.30 6.90 -0.28
CA ALA A 147 -9.75 6.76 -0.35
C ALA A 147 -10.51 7.91 0.35
N TYR A 148 -9.90 8.56 1.34
CA TYR A 148 -10.45 9.72 2.05
C TYR A 148 -9.87 11.06 1.58
N LEU A 149 -8.80 11.03 0.78
CA LEU A 149 -8.02 12.20 0.43
C LEU A 149 -8.05 12.44 -1.07
N ASP A 150 -9.21 12.32 -1.71
CA ASP A 150 -9.34 12.66 -3.13
C ASP A 150 -9.01 14.15 -3.36
N LYS A 151 -8.68 14.49 -4.61
CA LYS A 151 -8.19 15.82 -4.96
C LYS A 151 -9.19 16.92 -4.61
N GLN A 152 -10.49 16.68 -4.82
CA GLN A 152 -11.53 17.66 -4.54
C GLN A 152 -11.62 17.94 -3.04
N THR A 153 -11.64 16.90 -2.21
CA THR A 153 -11.71 17.04 -0.75
C THR A 153 -10.52 17.83 -0.20
N VAL A 154 -9.30 17.52 -0.66
CA VAL A 154 -8.09 18.24 -0.24
C VAL A 154 -8.14 19.71 -0.67
N GLU A 155 -8.53 20.00 -1.91
CA GLU A 155 -8.63 21.37 -2.42
C GLU A 155 -9.68 22.20 -1.70
N GLN A 156 -10.87 21.64 -1.46
CA GLN A 156 -12.00 22.31 -0.81
C GLN A 156 -11.72 22.65 0.65
N SER A 157 -11.02 21.76 1.37
CA SER A 157 -10.72 21.95 2.79
C SER A 157 -9.82 23.15 3.07
N GLY A 158 -8.93 23.50 2.13
CA GLY A 158 -7.82 24.43 2.38
C GLY A 158 -6.82 23.96 3.44
N SER A 159 -6.95 22.73 3.96
CA SER A 159 -6.16 22.22 5.08
C SER A 159 -4.71 21.96 4.68
N LYS A 160 -3.79 22.42 5.52
CA LYS A 160 -2.35 22.14 5.42
C LYS A 160 -2.08 20.66 5.67
N SER A 161 -2.71 20.09 6.71
CA SER A 161 -2.54 18.67 7.04
C SER A 161 -3.04 17.76 5.93
N LEU A 162 -4.19 18.02 5.31
CA LEU A 162 -4.68 17.14 4.23
C LEU A 162 -3.78 17.14 2.99
N LYS A 163 -3.16 18.29 2.66
CA LYS A 163 -2.14 18.35 1.59
C LYS A 163 -0.93 17.48 1.92
N ASP A 164 -0.38 17.62 3.12
CA ASP A 164 0.74 16.81 3.59
C ASP A 164 0.39 15.31 3.63
N TYR A 165 -0.80 14.95 4.13
CA TYR A 165 -1.26 13.56 4.22
C TYR A 165 -1.42 12.91 2.85
N ARG A 166 -2.01 13.63 1.89
CA ARG A 166 -2.12 13.15 0.51
C ARG A 166 -0.73 12.99 -0.11
N ALA A 167 0.18 13.95 0.10
CA ALA A 167 1.54 13.88 -0.41
C ALA A 167 2.31 12.65 0.12
N ARG A 168 2.18 12.33 1.41
CA ARG A 168 2.75 11.12 2.03
C ARG A 168 2.21 9.85 1.38
N ALA A 169 0.88 9.76 1.24
CA ALA A 169 0.26 8.57 0.66
C ALA A 169 0.64 8.38 -0.81
N LEU A 170 0.65 9.45 -1.62
CA LEU A 170 1.13 9.40 -3.01
C LEU A 170 2.60 8.95 -3.09
N THR A 171 3.45 9.43 -2.19
CA THR A 171 4.87 9.03 -2.11
C THR A 171 5.01 7.53 -1.81
N VAL A 172 4.25 7.00 -0.85
CA VAL A 172 4.25 5.57 -0.52
C VAL A 172 3.67 4.72 -1.67
N ARG A 173 2.64 5.21 -2.36
CA ARG A 173 2.07 4.51 -3.51
C ARG A 173 3.07 4.39 -4.66
N ALA A 174 3.72 5.49 -4.99
CA ALA A 174 4.80 5.53 -5.97
C ALA A 174 5.95 4.59 -5.60
N TYR A 175 6.35 4.57 -4.32
CA TYR A 175 7.38 3.66 -3.82
C TYR A 175 7.01 2.19 -4.04
N GLY A 176 5.79 1.77 -3.72
CA GLY A 176 5.32 0.40 -3.97
C GLY A 176 5.39 0.00 -5.45
N TYR A 177 4.91 0.86 -6.34
CA TYR A 177 5.00 0.61 -7.77
C TYR A 177 6.45 0.60 -8.29
N MET A 178 7.32 1.44 -7.74
CA MET A 178 8.75 1.42 -8.07
C MET A 178 9.39 0.08 -7.67
N LEU A 179 9.11 -0.44 -6.47
CA LEU A 179 9.59 -1.77 -6.05
C LEU A 179 9.10 -2.88 -6.99
N LEU A 180 7.83 -2.82 -7.42
CA LEU A 180 7.28 -3.79 -8.37
C LEU A 180 8.03 -3.73 -9.72
N MET A 181 8.24 -2.53 -10.26
CA MET A 181 8.97 -2.32 -11.51
C MET A 181 10.42 -2.82 -11.42
N GLU A 182 11.12 -2.52 -10.32
CA GLU A 182 12.51 -2.94 -10.12
C GLU A 182 12.70 -4.45 -9.96
N ARG A 183 11.66 -5.17 -9.51
CA ARG A 183 11.72 -6.61 -9.19
C ARG A 183 11.18 -7.50 -10.30
N PHE A 184 10.17 -7.04 -11.04
CA PHE A 184 9.41 -7.86 -11.99
C PHE A 184 9.51 -7.37 -13.43
N GLN A 185 10.19 -6.26 -13.68
CA GLN A 185 10.56 -5.81 -15.01
C GLN A 185 12.07 -5.99 -15.21
N LYS A 186 12.49 -6.17 -16.48
CA LYS A 186 13.87 -5.85 -16.87
C LYS A 186 14.16 -4.38 -16.58
N ALA A 187 15.44 -4.01 -16.47
CA ALA A 187 15.79 -2.61 -16.33
C ALA A 187 15.28 -1.82 -17.56
N TYR A 188 14.66 -0.66 -17.32
CA TYR A 188 13.94 0.10 -18.36
C TYR A 188 14.83 0.39 -19.58
N LEU A 189 16.06 0.86 -19.35
CA LEU A 189 17.04 1.18 -20.39
C LEU A 189 17.76 -0.05 -20.98
N HIS A 190 17.58 -1.24 -20.41
CA HIS A 190 18.22 -2.48 -20.85
C HIS A 190 17.19 -3.50 -21.33
N GLY A 191 16.33 -3.06 -22.26
CA GLY A 191 15.33 -3.91 -22.91
C GLY A 191 14.02 -4.05 -22.14
N GLY A 192 13.80 -3.23 -21.11
CA GLY A 192 12.57 -3.19 -20.34
C GLY A 192 11.50 -2.22 -20.85
N LYS A 193 11.92 -1.17 -21.55
CA LYS A 193 11.06 -0.06 -22.00
C LYS A 193 9.81 -0.49 -22.78
N GLU A 194 9.97 -1.38 -23.75
CA GLU A 194 8.86 -1.87 -24.59
C GLU A 194 8.10 -3.05 -23.94
N GLY A 195 8.47 -3.40 -22.70
CA GLY A 195 7.86 -4.48 -21.94
C GLY A 195 6.57 -4.09 -21.25
N LYS A 196 5.95 -5.09 -20.62
CA LYS A 196 4.86 -4.88 -19.66
C LYS A 196 5.40 -4.23 -18.38
N GLY A 197 4.60 -3.34 -17.81
CA GLY A 197 4.76 -2.80 -16.47
C GLY A 197 3.81 -3.53 -15.51
N MET A 198 3.07 -2.78 -14.72
CA MET A 198 2.22 -3.34 -13.65
C MET A 198 0.72 -3.12 -13.90
N PRO A 199 -0.16 -3.98 -13.36
CA PRO A 199 -1.56 -3.64 -13.15
C PRO A 199 -1.67 -2.44 -12.20
N ILE A 200 -2.36 -1.38 -12.62
CA ILE A 200 -2.50 -0.15 -11.83
C ILE A 200 -3.84 -0.17 -11.08
N TYR A 201 -3.78 0.02 -9.77
CA TYR A 201 -4.89 0.05 -8.84
C TYR A 201 -4.81 1.34 -8.03
N THR A 202 -5.88 2.14 -8.08
CA THR A 202 -6.00 3.42 -7.38
C THR A 202 -7.06 3.41 -6.29
N GLU A 203 -7.74 2.29 -6.10
CA GLU A 203 -8.81 2.10 -5.12
C GLU A 203 -8.38 1.10 -4.04
N TYR A 204 -8.87 1.31 -2.82
CA TYR A 204 -8.67 0.39 -1.72
C TYR A 204 -9.74 -0.70 -1.71
N GLY A 205 -9.33 -1.95 -1.48
CA GLY A 205 -10.22 -3.10 -1.38
C GLY A 205 -9.99 -4.15 -2.45
N VAL A 206 -10.99 -5.02 -2.65
CA VAL A 206 -10.95 -6.06 -3.67
C VAL A 206 -11.23 -5.41 -5.02
N ASN A 207 -10.18 -5.33 -5.84
CA ASN A 207 -10.25 -4.75 -7.17
C ASN A 207 -10.56 -5.81 -8.22
N THR A 208 -11.30 -5.44 -9.26
CA THR A 208 -11.39 -6.26 -10.48
C THR A 208 -9.99 -6.34 -11.12
N PRO A 209 -9.47 -7.53 -11.43
CA PRO A 209 -8.16 -7.66 -12.05
C PRO A 209 -8.09 -6.90 -13.38
N VAL A 210 -7.04 -6.09 -13.54
CA VAL A 210 -6.76 -5.35 -14.78
C VAL A 210 -5.52 -5.92 -15.45
N ALA A 211 -5.46 -5.82 -16.78
CA ALA A 211 -4.25 -6.20 -17.52
C ALA A 211 -3.08 -5.29 -17.12
N PRO A 212 -1.83 -5.79 -17.11
CA PRO A 212 -0.67 -4.95 -16.89
C PRO A 212 -0.58 -3.83 -17.94
N ALA A 213 -0.33 -2.61 -17.47
CA ALA A 213 0.04 -1.48 -18.31
C ALA A 213 1.41 -1.73 -18.99
N SER A 214 1.85 -0.83 -19.86
CA SER A 214 3.24 -0.81 -20.33
C SER A 214 4.20 -0.35 -19.24
N ALA A 215 5.49 -0.65 -19.41
CA ALA A 215 6.53 -0.14 -18.51
C ALA A 215 6.53 1.40 -18.48
N THR A 216 6.38 2.04 -19.64
CA THR A 216 6.31 3.51 -19.76
C THR A 216 5.11 4.09 -19.01
N GLU A 217 3.91 3.55 -19.22
CA GLU A 217 2.70 4.01 -18.51
C GLU A 217 2.83 3.84 -16.99
N THR A 218 3.46 2.74 -16.53
CA THR A 218 3.68 2.52 -15.10
C THR A 218 4.65 3.54 -14.51
N TYR A 219 5.77 3.83 -15.20
CA TYR A 219 6.70 4.88 -14.76
C TYR A 219 6.07 6.28 -14.82
N ASP A 220 5.24 6.57 -15.82
CA ASP A 220 4.53 7.83 -15.92
C ASP A 220 3.52 8.01 -14.78
N PHE A 221 2.83 6.94 -14.37
CA PHE A 221 2.00 6.92 -13.17
C PHE A 221 2.81 7.21 -11.89
N ILE A 222 3.93 6.52 -11.69
CA ILE A 222 4.84 6.75 -10.56
C ILE A 222 5.31 8.22 -10.51
N LYS A 223 5.76 8.76 -11.64
CA LYS A 223 6.23 10.15 -11.73
C LYS A 223 5.11 11.16 -11.51
N ALA A 224 3.88 10.86 -11.92
CA ALA A 224 2.73 11.73 -11.68
C ALA A 224 2.44 11.84 -10.18
N ASP A 225 2.37 10.71 -9.47
CA ASP A 225 2.18 10.68 -8.02
C ASP A 225 3.27 11.46 -7.29
N LEU A 226 4.54 11.27 -7.65
CA LEU A 226 5.68 11.94 -7.00
C LEU A 226 5.74 13.44 -7.27
N LYS A 227 5.37 13.87 -8.48
CA LYS A 227 5.28 15.30 -8.82
C LYS A 227 4.16 15.98 -8.04
N GLU A 228 2.99 15.35 -7.97
CA GLU A 228 1.87 15.85 -7.16
C GLU A 228 2.25 15.89 -5.68
N ALA A 229 2.88 14.83 -5.15
CA ALA A 229 3.35 14.80 -3.77
C ALA A 229 4.33 15.94 -3.46
N ALA A 230 5.35 16.14 -4.31
CA ALA A 230 6.33 17.20 -4.10
C ALA A 230 5.71 18.60 -4.12
N GLN A 231 4.68 18.81 -4.97
CA GLN A 231 3.90 20.06 -5.00
C GLN A 231 3.09 20.22 -3.71
N LEU A 232 2.32 19.21 -3.32
CA LEU A 232 1.47 19.25 -2.13
C LEU A 232 2.27 19.43 -0.84
N PHE A 233 3.43 18.80 -0.71
CA PHE A 233 4.32 19.04 0.43
C PHE A 233 4.73 20.52 0.52
N ALA A 234 5.10 21.15 -0.59
CA ALA A 234 5.45 22.57 -0.60
C ALA A 234 4.23 23.46 -0.25
N GLU A 235 3.05 23.13 -0.80
CA GLU A 235 1.81 23.89 -0.55
C GLU A 235 1.22 23.67 0.84
N SER A 236 1.56 22.58 1.52
CA SER A 236 1.16 22.31 2.90
C SER A 236 1.75 23.35 3.87
N GLN A 237 2.89 23.96 3.52
CA GLN A 237 3.65 24.84 4.39
C GLN A 237 4.06 24.19 5.73
N ILE A 238 4.09 22.85 5.78
CA ILE A 238 4.63 22.04 6.87
C ILE A 238 6.11 21.80 6.60
N GLY A 239 6.89 21.54 7.66
CA GLY A 239 8.35 21.41 7.60
C GLY A 239 9.07 22.60 8.25
N ASN A 240 10.38 22.47 8.47
CA ASN A 240 11.13 23.43 9.29
C ASN A 240 11.16 24.84 8.68
N ALA A 241 11.15 24.94 7.34
CA ALA A 241 11.12 26.20 6.60
C ALA A 241 9.79 26.41 5.85
N SER A 242 8.72 25.69 6.22
CA SER A 242 7.41 25.74 5.56
C SER A 242 7.46 25.47 4.05
N ASP A 243 8.36 24.59 3.64
CA ASP A 243 8.66 24.26 2.23
C ASP A 243 8.52 22.75 1.94
N GLY A 244 7.99 22.00 2.90
CA GLY A 244 7.78 20.55 2.83
C GLY A 244 8.99 19.71 3.24
N PHE A 245 10.10 20.30 3.67
CA PHE A 245 11.28 19.56 4.14
C PHE A 245 11.34 19.46 5.66
N THR A 246 11.79 18.31 6.15
CA THR A 246 11.96 18.01 7.57
C THR A 246 13.41 17.60 7.86
N THR A 247 13.92 18.02 9.02
CA THR A 247 15.32 17.76 9.43
C THR A 247 15.41 17.25 10.87
N ASP A 248 14.37 17.46 11.66
CA ASP A 248 14.21 17.05 13.05
C ASP A 248 13.59 15.66 13.21
N LYS A 249 13.05 15.08 12.13
CA LYS A 249 12.43 13.75 12.10
C LYS A 249 13.10 12.86 11.05
N PRO A 250 14.05 12.00 11.44
CA PRO A 250 14.88 11.26 10.49
C PRO A 250 14.13 10.19 9.67
N ASN A 251 12.96 9.74 10.13
CA ASN A 251 12.10 8.77 9.43
C ASN A 251 10.85 9.41 8.83
N ASP A 252 10.82 10.73 8.66
CA ASP A 252 9.65 11.39 8.09
C ASP A 252 9.50 11.11 6.59
N ILE A 253 8.26 11.13 6.12
CA ILE A 253 7.97 11.14 4.69
C ILE A 253 7.69 12.59 4.33
N ASP A 254 8.63 13.19 3.60
CA ASP A 254 8.60 14.61 3.29
C ASP A 254 8.90 14.88 1.80
N ARG A 255 9.00 16.17 1.45
CA ARG A 255 9.31 16.58 0.08
C ARG A 255 10.65 16.05 -0.42
N GLY A 256 11.64 15.91 0.46
CA GLY A 256 12.95 15.35 0.13
C GLY A 256 12.84 13.89 -0.31
N VAL A 257 12.05 13.09 0.41
CA VAL A 257 11.78 11.70 0.06
C VAL A 257 11.06 11.59 -1.30
N ALA A 258 10.03 12.42 -1.54
CA ALA A 258 9.33 12.44 -2.83
C ALA A 258 10.26 12.82 -4.00
N LEU A 259 11.10 13.84 -3.82
CA LEU A 259 12.06 14.28 -4.84
C LEU A 259 13.17 13.24 -5.07
N PHE A 260 13.61 12.54 -4.03
CA PHE A 260 14.57 11.44 -4.17
C PHE A 260 14.01 10.32 -5.06
N PHE A 261 12.78 9.87 -4.81
CA PHE A 261 12.16 8.86 -5.66
C PHE A 261 11.86 9.38 -7.07
N LEU A 262 11.52 10.67 -7.21
CA LEU A 262 11.32 11.26 -8.53
C LEU A 262 12.61 11.25 -9.34
N ALA A 263 13.75 11.60 -8.71
CA ALA A 263 15.05 11.53 -9.34
C ALA A 263 15.44 10.10 -9.72
N ARG A 264 15.15 9.11 -8.86
CA ARG A 264 15.43 7.69 -9.12
C ARG A 264 14.62 7.10 -10.27
N THR A 265 13.44 7.65 -10.55
CA THR A 265 12.49 7.16 -11.56
C THR A 265 12.55 7.92 -12.89
N SER A 266 13.44 8.91 -13.00
CA SER A 266 13.60 9.79 -14.17
C SER A 266 14.59 9.27 -15.20
#